data_AF-A0A3D1TD60-F1
#
_entry.id   AF-A0A3D1TD60-F1
#
_cell.length_a   1.000
_cell.length_b   1.000
_cell.length_c   1.000
_cell.angle_alpha   90.00
_cell.angle_beta   90.00
_cell.angle_gamma   90.00
#
_symmetry.space_group_name_H-M   'P 1'
#
loop_
_entity.id
_entity.type
_entity.pdbx_description
1 polymer ?
#
loop_
_entity_poly.entity_id
_entity_poly.type
_entity_poly.pdbx_seq_one_letter_code
_entity_poly.pdbx_strand_id
1 'polypeptide(L)'
;MKTGQFGPCGLYCGACGAEDCHGCRSGLIDDHVKTCEFRHCAKDKSLEACCFCADYPCPRLADFMNDKWPHHWSMSPNLQFIQEHGIQVWLERQALEWSCTACGAPTHWYQKNCTCGEGLRAWE
;
A
#
# COMPACT_ATOMS: atom_id res chain seq x y z
N MET A 1 -5.69 -13.27 -4.23
CA MET A 1 -5.72 -11.79 -4.23
C MET A 1 -6.12 -11.31 -2.84
N LYS A 2 -5.46 -10.29 -2.29
CA LYS A 2 -5.80 -9.70 -0.99
C LYS A 2 -7.24 -9.18 -1.03
N THR A 3 -8.05 -9.42 -0.01
CA THR A 3 -9.42 -8.87 0.06
C THR A 3 -9.43 -7.41 0.49
N GLY A 4 -8.46 -6.99 1.31
CA GLY A 4 -8.16 -5.60 1.62
C GLY A 4 -7.07 -5.08 0.69
N GLN A 5 -7.42 -4.22 -0.26
CA GLN A 5 -6.50 -3.85 -1.35
C GLN A 5 -5.45 -2.80 -0.96
N PHE A 6 -5.68 -2.04 0.12
CA PHE A 6 -4.76 -0.98 0.56
C PHE A 6 -4.91 -0.64 2.04
N GLY A 7 -3.88 0.03 2.59
CA GLY A 7 -3.90 0.65 3.91
C GLY A 7 -4.30 2.12 3.83
N PRO A 8 -4.89 2.70 4.90
CA PRO A 8 -5.24 4.12 4.93
C PRO A 8 -4.03 5.03 4.73
N CYS A 9 -2.82 4.53 5.00
CA CYS A 9 -1.56 5.22 4.77
C CYS A 9 -1.14 5.32 3.29
N GLY A 10 -1.90 4.76 2.34
CA GLY A 10 -1.57 4.83 0.91
C GLY A 10 -0.61 3.73 0.42
N LEU A 11 -0.30 2.72 1.26
CA LEU A 11 0.37 1.51 0.80
C LEU A 11 -0.61 0.56 0.09
N TYR A 12 -0.19 0.02 -1.06
CA TYR A 12 -0.94 -0.99 -1.81
C TYR A 12 -0.68 -2.40 -1.27
N CYS A 13 -1.67 -3.01 -0.61
CA CYS A 13 -1.50 -4.32 0.04
C CYS A 13 -1.25 -5.45 -0.97
N GLY A 14 -1.67 -5.28 -2.24
CA GLY A 14 -1.40 -6.25 -3.30
C GLY A 14 0.10 -6.49 -3.53
N ALA A 15 0.94 -5.51 -3.23
CA ALA A 15 2.38 -5.58 -3.39
C ALA A 15 3.15 -5.97 -2.11
N CYS A 16 2.46 -6.24 -0.98
CA CYS A 16 3.13 -6.45 0.32
C CYS A 16 3.89 -7.78 0.45
N GLY A 17 3.51 -8.83 -0.30
CA GLY A 17 4.19 -10.13 -0.28
C GLY A 17 3.88 -11.04 0.93
N ALA A 18 3.32 -10.53 2.04
CA ALA A 18 2.87 -11.38 3.15
C ALA A 18 1.82 -12.41 2.70
N GLU A 19 1.90 -13.67 3.13
CA GLU A 19 0.94 -14.71 2.71
C GLU A 19 -0.21 -14.89 3.70
N ASP A 20 0.04 -14.66 4.99
CA ASP A 20 -0.89 -14.83 6.12
C ASP A 20 -1.71 -13.57 6.45
N CYS A 21 -1.69 -12.57 5.55
CA CYS A 21 -2.41 -11.32 5.70
C CYS A 21 -3.28 -11.07 4.46
N HIS A 22 -4.57 -10.84 4.63
CA HIS A 22 -5.49 -10.54 3.53
C HIS A 22 -5.61 -9.02 3.26
N GLY A 23 -4.74 -8.20 3.87
CA GLY A 23 -4.60 -6.77 3.65
C GLY A 23 -5.29 -5.92 4.70
N CYS A 24 -4.88 -4.65 4.81
CA CYS A 24 -5.15 -3.79 5.98
C CYS A 24 -6.64 -3.63 6.34
N ARG A 25 -7.53 -3.66 5.35
CA ARG A 25 -8.99 -3.54 5.56
C ARG A 25 -9.72 -4.88 5.66
N SER A 26 -9.01 -6.00 5.70
CA SER A 26 -9.61 -7.34 5.82
C SER A 26 -9.79 -7.77 7.28
N GLY A 27 -10.52 -8.87 7.49
CA GLY A 27 -10.67 -9.52 8.78
C GLY A 27 -9.50 -10.45 9.17
N LEU A 28 -8.61 -10.78 8.24
CA LEU A 28 -7.44 -11.63 8.46
C LEU A 28 -6.17 -10.82 8.18
N ILE A 29 -5.44 -10.46 9.23
CA ILE A 29 -4.29 -9.56 9.16
C ILE A 29 -3.14 -10.12 9.99
N ASP A 30 -1.90 -9.86 9.57
CA ASP A 30 -0.69 -10.24 10.31
C ASP A 30 -0.49 -9.38 11.57
N ASP A 31 0.51 -9.72 12.39
CA ASP A 31 0.79 -9.05 13.65
C ASP A 31 1.23 -7.59 13.49
N HIS A 32 1.93 -7.24 12.41
CA HIS A 32 2.31 -5.85 12.14
C HIS A 32 1.09 -4.99 11.84
N VAL A 33 0.15 -5.52 11.05
CA VAL A 33 -1.09 -4.83 10.68
C VAL A 33 -2.06 -4.76 11.86
N LYS A 34 -2.07 -5.75 12.77
CA LYS A 34 -2.86 -5.73 14.01
C LYS A 34 -2.52 -4.55 14.91
N THR A 35 -1.24 -4.17 15.00
CA THR A 35 -0.78 -3.08 15.86
C THR A 35 -0.54 -1.77 15.11
N CYS A 36 -0.89 -1.69 13.82
CA CYS A 36 -0.64 -0.50 13.01
C CYS A 36 -1.42 0.72 13.51
N GLU A 37 -0.71 1.76 13.96
CA GLU A 37 -1.32 2.98 14.49
C GLU A 37 -2.16 3.73 13.45
N PHE A 38 -1.73 3.77 12.19
CA PHE A 38 -2.46 4.46 11.11
C PHE A 38 -3.80 3.79 10.82
N ARG A 39 -3.86 2.46 10.90
CA ARG A 39 -5.09 1.68 10.74
C ARG A 39 -6.09 2.01 11.85
N HIS A 40 -5.64 2.03 13.10
CA HIS A 40 -6.48 2.40 14.24
C HIS A 40 -6.93 3.85 14.17
N CYS A 41 -6.00 4.78 13.95
CA CYS A 41 -6.31 6.21 13.82
C CYS A 41 -7.34 6.48 12.72
N ALA A 42 -7.19 5.88 11.54
CA ALA A 42 -8.14 6.04 10.44
C ALA A 42 -9.52 5.46 10.79
N LYS A 43 -9.57 4.28 11.43
CA LYS A 43 -10.82 3.69 11.91
C LYS A 43 -11.53 4.59 12.92
N ASP A 44 -10.81 5.09 13.91
CA ASP A 44 -11.37 5.92 14.99
C ASP A 44 -11.90 7.26 14.45
N LYS A 45 -11.20 7.83 13.45
CA LYS A 45 -11.62 9.05 12.76
C LYS A 45 -12.63 8.81 11.62
N SER A 46 -13.05 7.56 11.38
CA SER A 46 -13.91 7.19 10.24
C SER A 46 -13.38 7.68 8.88
N LEU A 47 -12.06 7.60 8.70
CA LEU A 47 -11.36 8.01 7.49
C LEU A 47 -11.03 6.80 6.62
N GLU A 48 -11.24 6.97 5.32
CA GLU A 48 -10.81 5.97 4.35
C GLU A 48 -9.29 6.00 4.14
N ALA A 49 -8.73 7.18 3.88
CA ALA A 49 -7.30 7.36 3.67
C ALA A 49 -6.81 8.52 4.54
N CYS A 50 -5.54 8.46 4.94
CA CYS A 50 -4.92 9.49 5.77
C CYS A 50 -4.97 10.86 5.10
N CYS A 51 -5.01 10.92 3.77
CA CYS A 51 -5.14 12.15 3.00
C CYS A 51 -6.50 12.86 3.16
N PHE A 52 -7.50 12.21 3.74
CA PHE A 52 -8.79 12.82 4.09
C PHE A 52 -8.83 13.33 5.53
N CYS A 53 -7.74 13.17 6.29
CA CYS A 53 -7.61 13.74 7.63
C CYS A 53 -7.42 15.26 7.56
N ALA A 54 -8.07 16.02 8.45
CA ALA A 54 -7.85 17.47 8.57
C ALA A 54 -6.39 17.81 8.93
N ASP A 55 -5.71 16.92 9.66
CA ASP A 55 -4.31 17.08 10.06
C ASP A 55 -3.30 16.59 8.99
N TYR A 56 -3.74 16.31 7.75
CA TYR A 56 -2.86 15.70 6.74
C TYR A 56 -1.86 16.69 6.11
N PRO A 57 -0.57 16.31 5.96
CA PRO A 57 0.08 15.16 6.57
C PRO A 57 0.39 15.44 8.06
N CYS A 58 0.02 14.50 8.94
CA CYS A 58 0.36 14.65 10.36
C CYS A 58 1.82 14.22 10.60
N PRO A 59 2.51 14.71 11.66
CA PRO A 59 3.94 14.45 11.88
C PRO A 59 4.30 12.96 11.85
N ARG A 60 3.51 12.10 12.50
CA ARG A 60 3.73 10.64 12.50
C ARG A 60 3.69 10.04 11.10
N LEU A 61 2.74 10.47 10.27
CA LEU A 61 2.65 9.99 8.88
C LEU A 61 3.82 10.53 8.06
N ALA A 62 4.18 11.81 8.24
CA ALA A 62 5.32 12.41 7.56
C ALA A 62 6.62 11.66 7.88
N ASP A 63 6.87 11.32 9.14
CA ASP A 63 8.04 10.53 9.55
C ASP A 63 8.02 9.14 8.92
N PHE A 64 6.86 8.47 8.94
CA PHE A 64 6.71 7.13 8.39
C PHE A 64 6.90 7.08 6.86
N MET A 65 6.41 8.09 6.13
CA MET A 65 6.62 8.24 4.68
C MET A 65 8.09 8.46 4.30
N ASN A 66 8.94 8.89 5.23
CA ASN A 66 10.35 9.23 4.98
C ASN A 66 11.32 8.35 5.78
N ASP A 67 10.87 7.19 6.26
CA ASP A 67 11.73 6.29 7.01
C ASP A 67 12.69 5.50 6.08
N LYS A 68 13.42 4.55 6.67
CA LYS A 68 14.45 3.78 5.96
C LYS A 68 13.90 2.77 4.93
N TRP A 69 12.59 2.57 4.84
CA TRP A 69 12.01 1.52 4.01
C TRP A 69 11.52 2.07 2.67
N PRO A 70 12.15 1.71 1.53
CA PRO A 70 11.83 2.32 0.23
C PRO A 70 10.36 2.26 -0.17
N HIS A 71 9.66 1.17 0.16
CA HIS A 71 8.23 1.07 -0.13
C HIS A 71 7.35 2.11 0.58
N HIS A 72 7.78 2.65 1.72
CA HIS A 72 7.04 3.73 2.39
C HIS A 72 7.14 5.06 1.64
N TRP A 73 8.18 5.26 0.81
CA TRP A 73 8.32 6.49 0.02
C TRP A 73 7.24 6.62 -1.05
N SER A 74 6.61 5.50 -1.45
CA SER A 74 5.46 5.53 -2.37
C SER A 74 4.19 6.13 -1.73
N MET A 75 4.14 6.22 -0.40
CA MET A 75 2.92 6.66 0.31
C MET A 75 2.55 8.10 -0.02
N SER A 76 3.51 9.02 -0.03
CA SER A 76 3.25 10.44 -0.35
C SER A 76 2.64 10.64 -1.74
N PRO A 77 3.25 10.15 -2.84
CA PRO A 77 2.64 10.26 -4.18
C PRO A 77 1.33 9.47 -4.30
N ASN A 78 1.20 8.32 -3.61
CA ASN A 78 -0.07 7.57 -3.59
C ASN A 78 -1.20 8.37 -2.95
N LEU A 79 -0.95 8.95 -1.77
CA LEU A 79 -1.92 9.75 -1.03
C LEU A 79 -2.29 11.05 -1.78
N GLN A 80 -1.32 11.69 -2.44
CA GLN A 80 -1.59 12.82 -3.33
C GLN A 80 -2.50 12.41 -4.50
N PHE A 81 -2.17 11.30 -5.18
CA PHE A 81 -2.98 10.80 -6.29
C PHE A 81 -4.40 10.42 -5.83
N ILE A 82 -4.54 9.83 -4.65
CA ILE A 82 -5.86 9.51 -4.06
C ILE A 82 -6.67 10.79 -3.80
N GLN A 83 -6.06 11.88 -3.35
CA GLN A 83 -6.78 13.16 -3.19
C GLN A 83 -7.27 13.73 -4.53
N GLU A 84 -6.44 13.65 -5.56
CA GLU A 84 -6.70 14.27 -6.86
C GLU A 84 -7.68 13.45 -7.72
N HIS A 85 -7.60 12.12 -7.65
CA HIS A 85 -8.29 11.22 -8.58
C HIS A 85 -9.19 10.17 -7.91
N GLY A 86 -9.12 10.04 -6.58
CA GLY A 86 -9.90 9.08 -5.82
C GLY A 86 -9.26 7.68 -5.73
N ILE A 87 -9.75 6.92 -4.75
CA ILE A 87 -9.21 5.59 -4.39
C ILE A 87 -9.35 4.58 -5.53
N GLN A 88 -10.48 4.57 -6.23
CA GLN A 88 -10.76 3.52 -7.23
C GLN A 88 -9.81 3.61 -8.43
N VAL A 89 -9.59 4.83 -8.94
CA VAL A 89 -8.65 5.09 -10.03
C VAL A 89 -7.22 4.74 -9.60
N TRP A 90 -6.87 5.07 -8.35
CA TRP A 90 -5.58 4.69 -7.78
C TRP A 90 -5.39 3.18 -7.71
N LEU A 91 -6.41 2.42 -7.28
CA LEU A 91 -6.34 0.95 -7.19
C LEU A 91 -6.12 0.29 -8.55
N GLU A 92 -6.80 0.78 -9.59
CA GLU A 92 -6.61 0.30 -10.97
C GLU A 92 -5.17 0.56 -11.45
N ARG A 93 -4.65 1.75 -11.17
CA ARG A 93 -3.26 2.11 -11.47
C ARG A 93 -2.27 1.21 -10.72
N GLN A 94 -2.47 0.97 -9.42
CA GLN A 94 -1.58 0.11 -8.65
C GLN A 94 -1.62 -1.35 -9.11
N ALA A 95 -2.79 -1.86 -9.51
CA ALA A 95 -2.89 -3.22 -10.05
C ALA A 95 -2.04 -3.40 -11.32
N LEU A 96 -2.01 -2.38 -12.19
CA LEU A 96 -1.16 -2.38 -13.39
C LEU A 96 0.32 -2.22 -13.05
N GLU A 97 0.65 -1.29 -12.15
CA GLU A 97 2.03 -1.02 -11.71
C GLU A 97 2.68 -2.24 -11.06
N TRP A 98 1.90 -2.99 -10.26
CA TRP A 98 2.35 -4.16 -9.50
C TRP A 98 2.00 -5.47 -10.21
N SER A 99 2.10 -5.48 -11.53
CA SER A 99 1.97 -6.66 -12.37
C SER A 99 3.19 -6.84 -13.26
N CYS A 100 3.60 -8.09 -13.49
CA CYS A 100 4.67 -8.41 -14.41
C CYS A 100 4.26 -8.02 -15.84
N THR A 101 5.09 -7.23 -16.52
CA THR A 101 4.83 -6.79 -17.90
C THR A 101 4.87 -7.92 -18.92
N ALA A 102 5.54 -9.04 -18.60
CA ALA A 102 5.66 -10.19 -19.48
C ALA A 102 4.47 -11.17 -19.37
N CYS A 103 3.98 -11.45 -18.17
CA CYS A 103 2.94 -12.47 -17.94
C CYS A 103 1.69 -11.99 -17.20
N GLY A 104 1.68 -10.74 -16.71
CA GLY A 104 0.56 -10.17 -15.96
C GLY A 104 0.41 -10.69 -14.53
N ALA A 105 1.31 -11.55 -14.04
CA ALA A 105 1.24 -12.03 -12.67
C ALA A 105 1.49 -10.89 -11.66
N PRO A 106 0.80 -10.85 -10.51
CA PRO A 106 1.06 -9.87 -9.46
C PRO A 106 2.51 -9.93 -8.99
N THR A 107 3.07 -8.78 -8.67
CA THR A 107 4.43 -8.64 -8.12
C THR A 107 4.41 -8.02 -6.73
N HIS A 108 5.51 -8.19 -6.00
CA HIS A 108 5.66 -7.70 -4.63
C HIS A 108 6.86 -6.77 -4.48
N TRP A 109 6.83 -5.97 -3.41
CA TRP A 109 7.96 -5.17 -2.97
C TRP A 109 9.21 -6.02 -2.86
N TYR A 110 10.32 -5.54 -3.42
CA TYR A 110 11.64 -6.19 -3.38
C TYR A 110 11.73 -7.53 -4.12
N GLN A 111 10.69 -7.93 -4.86
CA GLN A 111 10.74 -9.12 -5.68
C GLN A 111 11.65 -8.89 -6.89
N LYS A 112 12.72 -9.68 -7.00
CA LYS A 112 13.70 -9.56 -8.10
C LYS A 112 13.28 -10.28 -9.38
N ASN A 113 12.55 -11.38 -9.25
CA ASN A 113 12.15 -12.21 -10.39
C ASN A 113 10.68 -12.59 -10.29
N CYS A 114 9.98 -12.50 -11.42
CA CYS A 114 8.64 -13.04 -11.56
C CYS A 114 8.70 -14.58 -11.60
N THR A 115 7.60 -15.24 -11.28
CA THR A 115 7.45 -16.69 -11.41
C THR A 115 7.59 -17.18 -12.86
N CYS A 116 7.39 -16.32 -13.85
CA CYS A 116 7.65 -16.62 -15.27
C CYS A 116 9.13 -16.49 -15.67
N GLY A 117 10.01 -16.03 -14.77
CA GLY A 117 11.44 -15.82 -15.02
C GLY A 117 11.83 -14.40 -15.40
N GLU A 118 10.88 -13.49 -15.65
CA GLU A 118 11.17 -12.09 -15.97
C GLU A 118 11.88 -11.37 -14.82
N GLY A 119 12.88 -10.54 -15.13
CA GLY A 119 13.55 -9.67 -14.17
C GLY A 119 12.66 -8.48 -13.80
N LEU A 120 12.40 -8.30 -12.50
CA LEU A 120 11.56 -7.23 -11.99
C LEU A 120 12.42 -6.09 -11.46
N ARG A 121 11.99 -4.85 -11.70
CA ARG A 121 12.65 -3.63 -11.19
C ARG A 121 11.97 -3.10 -9.91
N ALA A 122 11.42 -4.00 -9.09
CA ALA A 122 10.71 -3.62 -7.88
C ALA A 122 11.70 -3.18 -6.80
N TRP A 123 12.11 -1.90 -6.86
CA TRP A 123 13.00 -1.20 -5.91
C TRP A 123 14.25 -2.03 -5.55
N GLU A 124 15.20 -2.04 -6.50
CA GLU A 124 16.59 -2.52 -6.29
C GLU A 124 17.34 -1.70 -5.23
#